data_AF-F1CH85-F1
#
_entry.id   AF-F1CH85-F1
#
_cell.length_a   1.000
_cell.length_b   1.000
_cell.length_c   1.000
_cell.angle_alpha   90.00
_cell.angle_beta   90.00
_cell.angle_gamma   90.00
#
_symmetry.space_group_name_H-M   'P 1'
#
loop_
_entity.id
_entity.type
_entity.pdbx_description
1 polymer ?
#
loop_
_entity_poly.entity_id
_entity_poly.type
_entity_poly.pdbx_seq_one_letter_code
_entity_poly.pdbx_strand_id
1 'polypeptide(L)'
;TPANPLVTPPHIKPEWYFLFAYAILRSIPNKLGGVLALAASILVLFLMPLLHTSKLRSMTFRPISQILFWALVANVLILTWVGS
;
A
#
# COMPACT_ATOMS: atom_id res chain seq x y z
N THR A 1 -4.81 -29.69 5.69
CA THR A 1 -5.92 -30.35 4.96
C THR A 1 -5.93 -29.86 3.53
N PRO A 2 -6.46 -30.63 2.56
CA PRO A 2 -6.61 -30.19 1.19
C PRO A 2 -7.52 -28.96 1.07
N ALA A 3 -7.36 -28.16 0.02
CA ALA A 3 -8.23 -27.03 -0.27
C ALA A 3 -9.67 -27.49 -0.55
N ASN A 4 -10.66 -26.81 0.02
CA ASN A 4 -12.07 -27.07 -0.22
C ASN A 4 -12.72 -25.84 -0.89
N PRO A 5 -13.16 -25.92 -2.16
CA PRO A 5 -13.73 -24.78 -2.88
C PRO A 5 -15.09 -24.30 -2.34
N LEU A 6 -15.78 -25.10 -1.51
CA LEU A 6 -17.08 -24.75 -0.92
C LEU A 6 -16.95 -24.14 0.48
N VAL A 7 -15.75 -24.09 1.06
CA VAL A 7 -15.54 -23.66 2.45
C VAL A 7 -14.41 -22.64 2.53
N THR A 8 -14.76 -21.41 2.91
CA THR A 8 -13.78 -20.35 3.21
C THR A 8 -13.51 -20.32 4.72
N PRO A 9 -12.24 -20.40 5.17
CA PRO A 9 -11.92 -20.23 6.59
C PRO A 9 -12.32 -18.84 7.12
N PRO A 10 -12.78 -18.73 8.38
CA PRO A 10 -13.27 -17.46 8.93
C PRO A 10 -12.15 -16.41 9.14
N HIS A 11 -10.90 -16.83 9.31
CA HIS A 11 -9.73 -15.95 9.48
C HIS A 11 -8.88 -15.85 8.21
N ILE A 12 -9.50 -15.91 7.03
CA ILE A 12 -8.79 -15.81 5.75
C ILE A 12 -8.08 -14.47 5.63
N LYS A 13 -6.77 -14.51 5.43
CA LYS A 13 -5.93 -13.35 5.14
C LYS A 13 -4.82 -13.74 4.18
N PRO A 14 -4.34 -12.77 3.37
CA PRO A 14 -3.23 -13.03 2.46
C PRO A 14 -1.90 -13.08 3.22
N GLU A 15 -0.82 -13.37 2.49
CA GLU A 15 0.53 -13.31 3.01
C GLU A 15 0.90 -11.88 3.48
N TRP A 16 1.82 -11.81 4.44
CA TRP A 16 2.14 -10.58 5.17
C TRP A 16 2.54 -9.40 4.27
N TYR A 17 3.24 -9.67 3.17
CA TYR A 17 3.70 -8.64 2.22
C TYR A 17 2.58 -8.08 1.34
N PHE A 18 1.40 -8.71 1.31
CA PHE A 18 0.20 -8.20 0.63
C PHE A 18 -0.76 -7.45 1.56
N LEU A 19 -0.53 -7.44 2.88
CA LEU A 19 -1.50 -6.89 3.83
C LEU A 19 -1.77 -5.40 3.64
N PHE A 20 -0.78 -4.59 3.24
CA PHE A 20 -0.99 -3.16 3.00
C PHE A 20 -1.97 -2.92 1.83
N ALA A 21 -1.85 -3.69 0.75
CA ALA A 21 -2.71 -3.59 -0.42
C ALA A 21 -4.11 -4.14 -0.11
N TYR A 22 -4.18 -5.22 0.68
CA TYR A 22 -5.44 -5.75 1.20
C TYR A 22 -6.17 -4.72 2.08
N ALA A 23 -5.45 -4.01 2.94
CA ALA A 23 -6.01 -2.94 3.77
C ALA A 23 -6.60 -1.80 2.92
N ILE A 24 -5.92 -1.38 1.85
CA ILE A 24 -6.44 -0.37 0.90
C ILE A 24 -7.72 -0.87 0.22
N LEU A 25 -7.73 -2.12 -0.27
CA LEU A 25 -8.88 -2.73 -0.94
C LEU A 25 -10.13 -2.74 -0.04
N ARG A 26 -9.99 -3.18 1.23
CA ARG A 26 -11.11 -3.25 2.19
C ARG A 26 -11.56 -1.90 2.75
N SER A 27 -10.75 -0.86 2.61
CA SER A 27 -11.08 0.48 3.11
C SER A 27 -12.11 1.20 2.24
N ILE A 28 -12.31 0.74 0.99
CA ILE A 28 -13.26 1.33 0.05
C ILE A 28 -14.50 0.43 -0.05
N PRO A 29 -15.68 0.87 0.40
CA PRO A 29 -16.92 0.09 0.35
C PRO A 29 -17.54 0.09 -1.07
N ASN A 30 -16.72 -0.10 -2.10
CA ASN A 30 -17.13 -0.19 -3.49
C ASN A 30 -16.22 -1.18 -4.23
N LYS A 31 -16.83 -2.14 -4.96
CA LYS A 31 -16.08 -3.21 -5.65
C LYS A 31 -15.09 -2.67 -6.68
N LEU A 32 -15.51 -1.73 -7.53
CA LEU A 32 -14.68 -1.17 -8.59
C LEU A 32 -13.64 -0.21 -7.99
N GLY A 33 -14.06 0.67 -7.09
CA GLY A 33 -13.18 1.64 -6.42
C GLY A 33 -12.05 0.99 -5.65
N GLY A 34 -12.34 -0.11 -4.92
CA GLY A 34 -11.32 -0.88 -4.21
C GLY A 34 -10.26 -1.48 -5.13
N VAL A 35 -10.68 -2.07 -6.25
CA VAL A 35 -9.75 -2.65 -7.25
C VAL A 35 -8.90 -1.57 -7.91
N LEU A 36 -9.49 -0.43 -8.27
CA LEU A 36 -8.75 0.70 -8.82
C LEU A 36 -7.74 1.28 -7.83
N ALA A 37 -8.11 1.42 -6.55
CA ALA A 37 -7.20 1.91 -5.52
C ALA A 37 -6.04 0.95 -5.25
N LEU A 38 -6.30 -0.37 -5.26
CA LEU A 38 -5.25 -1.38 -5.16
C LEU A 38 -4.26 -1.24 -6.33
N ALA A 39 -4.75 -1.16 -7.57
CA ALA A 39 -3.88 -0.97 -8.73
C ALA A 39 -3.10 0.37 -8.63
N ALA A 40 -3.77 1.45 -8.25
CA ALA A 40 -3.17 2.77 -8.08
C ALA A 40 -2.07 2.78 -7.02
N SER A 41 -2.21 2.01 -5.94
CA SER A 41 -1.20 1.93 -4.86
C SER A 41 0.19 1.47 -5.35
N ILE A 42 0.23 0.70 -6.43
CA ILE A 42 1.47 0.24 -7.08
C ILE A 42 1.82 1.17 -8.24
N LEU A 43 0.84 1.50 -9.08
CA LEU A 43 1.07 2.30 -10.29
C LEU A 43 1.56 3.73 -9.99
N VAL A 44 1.24 4.28 -8.82
CA VAL A 44 1.74 5.60 -8.39
C VAL A 44 3.27 5.67 -8.38
N LEU A 45 3.98 4.54 -8.23
CA LEU A 45 5.44 4.49 -8.28
C LEU A 45 6.00 4.93 -9.63
N PHE A 46 5.27 4.67 -10.73
CA PHE A 46 5.67 5.12 -12.07
C PHE A 46 5.55 6.64 -12.24
N LEU A 47 4.75 7.32 -11.41
CA LEU A 47 4.63 8.78 -11.42
C LEU A 47 5.78 9.47 -10.67
N MET A 48 6.57 8.74 -9.86
CA MET A 48 7.64 9.33 -9.05
C MET A 48 8.66 10.17 -9.83
N PRO A 49 9.14 9.76 -11.02
CA PRO A 49 10.06 10.58 -11.80
C PRO A 49 9.41 11.89 -12.30
N LEU A 50 8.12 11.86 -12.61
CA LEU A 50 7.36 13.00 -13.12
C LEU A 50 7.02 14.01 -12.01
N LEU A 51 6.81 13.53 -10.79
CA LEU A 51 6.49 14.35 -9.62
C LEU A 51 7.73 14.92 -8.91
N HIS A 52 8.95 14.59 -9.39
CA HIS A 52 10.17 15.11 -8.79
C HIS A 52 10.40 16.58 -9.16
N THR A 53 10.04 17.49 -8.25
CA THR A 53 10.15 18.95 -8.47
C THR A 53 11.45 19.58 -7.97
N SER A 54 12.28 18.83 -7.24
CA SER A 54 13.50 19.39 -6.65
C SER A 54 14.65 19.44 -7.64
N LYS A 55 15.52 20.43 -7.48
CA LYS A 55 16.80 20.50 -8.19
C LYS A 55 17.83 19.49 -7.67
N LEU A 56 17.66 19.00 -6.44
CA LEU A 56 18.54 18.02 -5.83
C LEU A 56 17.93 16.62 -5.96
N ARG A 57 18.66 15.73 -6.65
CA ARG A 57 18.24 14.34 -6.88
C ARG A 57 18.07 13.54 -5.59
N SER A 58 18.97 13.69 -4.62
CA SER A 58 18.92 12.97 -3.35
C SER A 58 18.12 13.73 -2.28
N MET A 59 17.55 12.99 -1.33
CA MET A 59 16.91 13.54 -0.13
C MET A 59 17.90 13.87 1.00
N THR A 60 19.21 13.58 0.87
CA THR A 60 20.22 13.78 1.93
C THR A 60 20.21 15.20 2.53
N PHE A 61 20.03 16.23 1.70
CA PHE A 61 20.03 17.64 2.14
C PHE A 61 18.63 18.27 2.10
N ARG A 62 17.58 17.45 2.21
CA ARG A 62 16.18 17.88 2.09
C ARG A 62 15.37 17.42 3.32
N PRO A 63 15.48 18.10 4.48
CA PRO A 63 14.91 17.64 5.75
C PRO A 63 13.39 17.42 5.67
N ILE A 64 12.65 18.32 5.02
CA ILE A 64 11.19 18.16 4.82
C ILE A 64 10.88 16.88 4.02
N SER A 65 11.63 16.60 2.95
CA SER A 65 11.42 15.41 2.14
C SER A 65 11.78 14.12 2.89
N GLN A 66 12.78 14.15 3.77
CA GLN A 66 13.09 13.02 4.65
C GLN A 66 11.95 12.73 5.63
N ILE A 67 11.39 13.76 6.27
CA ILE A 67 10.24 13.60 7.18
C ILE A 67 9.05 12.98 6.43
N LEU A 68 8.73 13.50 5.24
CA LEU A 68 7.63 12.96 4.42
C LEU A 68 7.89 11.51 3.98
N PHE A 69 9.14 11.16 3.65
CA PHE A 69 9.50 9.77 3.33
C PHE A 69 9.30 8.83 4.51
N TRP A 70 9.75 9.21 5.71
CA TRP A 70 9.55 8.39 6.90
C TRP A 70 8.09 8.31 7.33
N ALA A 71 7.32 9.38 7.13
CA ALA A 71 5.87 9.35 7.31
C ALA A 71 5.19 8.35 6.34
N LEU A 72 5.62 8.29 5.08
CA LEU A 72 5.13 7.31 4.11
C LEU A 72 5.46 5.87 4.54
N VAL A 73 6.70 5.62 5.00
CA VAL A 73 7.11 4.30 5.52
C VAL A 73 6.26 3.91 6.72
N ALA A 74 6.07 4.80 7.69
CA ALA A 74 5.22 4.57 8.85
C ALA A 74 3.76 4.27 8.43
N ASN A 75 3.24 4.99 7.44
CA ASN A 75 1.90 4.74 6.92
C ASN A 75 1.75 3.34 6.29
N VAL A 76 2.75 2.86 5.54
CA VAL A 76 2.74 1.49 4.98
C VAL A 76 2.79 0.43 6.09
N LEU A 77 3.56 0.66 7.16
CA LEU A 77 3.58 -0.22 8.33
C LEU A 77 2.22 -0.26 9.03
N ILE A 78 1.56 0.89 9.20
CA ILE A 78 0.22 0.99 9.78
C ILE A 78 -0.81 0.25 8.90
N LEU A 79 -0.76 0.43 7.58
CA LEU A 79 -1.64 -0.31 6.65
C LEU A 79 -1.43 -1.83 6.74
N THR A 80 -0.18 -2.27 6.86
CA THR A 80 0.16 -3.69 7.05
C THR A 80 -0.44 -4.23 8.35
N TRP A 81 -0.37 -3.45 9.42
CA TRP A 81 -0.97 -3.81 10.71
C TRP A 81 -2.50 -3.86 10.67
N VAL A 82 -3.16 -2.86 10.10
CA VAL A 82 -4.63 -2.83 9.97
C VAL A 82 -5.17 -3.93 9.04
N GLY A 83 -4.36 -4.35 8.06
CA GLY A 83 -4.69 -5.44 7.16
C GLY A 83 -4.60 -6.84 7.78
N SER A 84 -3.87 -7.00 8.89
CA SER A 84 -3.59 -8.28 9.55
C SER A 84 -4.76 -8.90 10.32
#